data_AF-A0A7R9ZWF2-F1
#
_entry.id   AF-A0A7R9ZWF2-F1
#
_cell.length_a   1.000
_cell.length_b   1.000
_cell.length_c   1.000
_cell.angle_alpha   90.00
_cell.angle_beta   90.00
_cell.angle_gamma   90.00
#
_symmetry.space_group_name_H-M   'P 1'
#
loop_
_entity.id
_entity.type
_entity.pdbx_description
1 polymer ?
#
loop_
_entity_poly.entity_id
_entity_poly.type
_entity_poly.pdbx_seq_one_letter_code
_entity_poly.pdbx_strand_id
1 'polypeptide(L)'
;MHELQTLTGVHSRDLRALNTRGGEAFRALIQPRGHHAILLRMGMFRAVLTAERFLMFKATQAAKLFARLRLLPIAQQTLMQQQNPPVGGEPLSLHDTDDSPGSCVSATFEMRCLAAVLGVTQRRLNRRAQCFGPVVERLLQQVTSEEPEEALSELVSVQRALTELERGCESVVQCLNEVLHSDEEMLSLLLT
;
A
#
# COMPACT_ATOMS: atom_id res chain seq x y z
N MET A 1 -15.04 13.61 12.75
CA MET A 1 -15.51 12.27 12.31
C MET A 1 -16.73 12.38 11.42
N HIS A 2 -17.77 13.14 11.80
CA HIS A 2 -18.96 13.36 10.97
C HIS A 2 -18.62 13.92 9.57
N GLU A 3 -17.79 14.97 9.50
CA GLU A 3 -17.33 15.55 8.22
C GLU A 3 -16.67 14.54 7.29
N LEU A 4 -15.91 13.59 7.86
CA LEU A 4 -15.19 12.59 7.08
C LEU A 4 -16.14 11.51 6.54
N GLN A 5 -17.18 11.17 7.30
CA GLN A 5 -18.27 10.30 6.84
C GLN A 5 -19.07 10.98 5.73
N THR A 6 -19.38 12.27 5.87
CA THR A 6 -20.03 13.04 4.79
C THR A 6 -19.16 13.09 3.53
N LEU A 7 -17.83 13.20 3.69
CA LEU A 7 -16.91 13.31 2.57
C LEU A 7 -16.66 11.97 1.84
N THR A 8 -16.68 10.86 2.56
CA THR A 8 -16.23 9.56 2.02
C THR A 8 -17.34 8.51 1.91
N GLY A 9 -18.50 8.77 2.52
CA GLY A 9 -19.56 7.77 2.69
C GLY A 9 -19.22 6.65 3.68
N VAL A 10 -18.00 6.63 4.24
CA VAL A 10 -17.54 5.54 5.11
C VAL A 10 -18.09 5.71 6.52
N HIS A 11 -18.69 4.65 7.05
CA HIS A 11 -19.23 4.64 8.41
C HIS A 11 -18.12 4.78 9.46
N SER A 12 -18.40 5.54 10.54
CA SER A 12 -17.44 5.80 11.61
C SER A 12 -16.87 4.53 12.27
N ARG A 13 -17.64 3.44 12.30
CA ARG A 13 -17.21 2.11 12.77
C ARG A 13 -16.02 1.58 11.97
N ASP A 14 -16.05 1.74 10.65
CA ASP A 14 -15.01 1.20 9.77
C ASP A 14 -13.72 2.02 9.83
N LEU A 15 -13.85 3.33 10.02
CA LEU A 15 -12.71 4.21 10.24
C LEU A 15 -11.92 3.83 11.51
N ARG A 16 -12.56 3.14 12.48
CA ARG A 16 -11.84 2.59 13.65
C ARG A 16 -10.87 1.48 13.26
N ALA A 17 -11.14 0.72 12.19
CA ALA A 17 -10.22 -0.29 11.68
C ALA A 17 -8.88 0.31 11.23
N LEU A 18 -8.88 1.58 10.79
CA LEU A 18 -7.66 2.31 10.46
C LEU A 18 -6.89 2.80 11.69
N ASN A 19 -7.52 2.83 12.86
CA ASN A 19 -6.98 3.38 14.09
C ASN A 19 -6.52 2.32 15.11
N THR A 20 -6.45 1.05 14.70
CA THR A 20 -5.95 -0.02 15.56
C THR A 20 -4.53 0.27 16.05
N ARG A 21 -4.30 0.03 17.35
CA ARG A 21 -3.00 0.10 18.00
C ARG A 21 -2.58 -1.32 18.42
N GLY A 22 -1.29 -1.56 18.63
CA GLY A 22 -0.79 -2.85 19.13
C GLY A 22 -0.51 -3.88 18.04
N GLY A 23 -0.63 -5.18 18.36
CA GLY A 23 -0.26 -6.29 17.46
C GLY A 23 -1.00 -6.30 16.11
N GLU A 24 -2.23 -5.76 16.06
CA GLU A 24 -2.99 -5.60 14.81
C GLU A 24 -2.53 -4.43 13.95
N ALA A 25 -1.58 -3.61 14.41
CA ALA A 25 -1.06 -2.48 13.64
C ALA A 25 -0.34 -2.93 12.35
N PHE A 26 0.09 -4.19 12.29
CA PHE A 26 0.78 -4.77 11.13
C PHE A 26 -0.16 -5.41 10.12
N ARG A 27 -1.43 -5.62 10.46
CA ARG A 27 -2.34 -6.33 9.56
C ARG A 27 -2.67 -5.45 8.35
N ALA A 28 -2.29 -5.86 7.16
CA ALA A 28 -2.70 -5.17 5.93
C ALA A 28 -4.22 -5.22 5.78
N LEU A 29 -4.78 -4.21 5.12
CA LEU A 29 -6.20 -4.08 4.84
C LEU A 29 -6.36 -3.36 3.50
N ILE A 30 -7.06 -3.99 2.59
CA ILE A 30 -7.69 -3.37 1.43
C ILE A 30 -9.14 -3.79 1.55
N GLN A 31 -10.01 -2.83 1.82
CA GLN A 31 -11.40 -3.15 2.07
C GLN A 31 -12.30 -2.15 1.36
N PRO A 32 -12.94 -2.55 0.26
CA PRO A 32 -13.92 -1.71 -0.40
C PRO A 32 -15.14 -1.49 0.51
N ARG A 33 -15.76 -0.32 0.35
CA ARG A 33 -16.96 0.11 1.07
C ARG A 33 -17.97 0.62 0.05
N GLY A 34 -18.65 -0.34 -0.59
CA GLY A 34 -19.46 -0.10 -1.78
C GLY A 34 -18.60 0.46 -2.90
N HIS A 35 -19.18 1.32 -3.73
CA HIS A 35 -18.52 1.96 -4.87
C HIS A 35 -18.00 3.36 -4.56
N HIS A 36 -17.87 3.73 -3.29
CA HIS A 36 -17.52 5.10 -2.89
C HIS A 36 -16.10 5.24 -2.34
N ALA A 37 -15.62 4.21 -1.65
CA ALA A 37 -14.34 4.29 -0.95
C ALA A 37 -13.69 2.92 -0.74
N ILE A 38 -12.36 2.95 -0.63
CA ILE A 38 -11.51 1.83 -0.24
C ILE A 38 -10.78 2.22 1.04
N LEU A 39 -10.90 1.38 2.07
CA LEU A 39 -10.11 1.49 3.28
C LEU A 39 -8.78 0.79 3.05
N LEU A 40 -7.69 1.53 3.25
CA LEU A 40 -6.35 1.07 2.98
C LEU A 40 -5.49 1.18 4.24
N ARG A 41 -5.01 0.05 4.74
CA ARG A 41 -3.98 -0.03 5.78
C ARG A 41 -2.83 -0.87 5.24
N MET A 42 -1.70 -0.25 4.97
CA MET A 42 -0.55 -0.96 4.41
C MET A 42 0.75 -0.29 4.79
N GLY A 43 1.56 -0.97 5.60
CA GLY A 43 2.83 -0.43 6.10
C GLY A 43 2.65 0.91 6.81
N MET A 44 3.11 2.00 6.19
CA MET A 44 2.98 3.36 6.75
C MET A 44 1.70 4.10 6.34
N PHE A 45 0.88 3.50 5.48
CA PHE A 45 -0.34 4.10 4.98
C PHE A 45 -1.53 3.63 5.80
N ARG A 46 -2.29 4.60 6.31
CA ARG A 46 -3.64 4.43 6.83
C ARG A 46 -4.45 5.46 6.09
N ALA A 47 -5.32 5.03 5.18
CA ALA A 47 -5.96 5.93 4.25
C ALA A 47 -7.39 5.50 3.91
N VAL A 48 -8.18 6.47 3.51
CA VAL A 48 -9.43 6.27 2.77
C VAL A 48 -9.18 6.79 1.37
N LEU A 49 -9.29 5.90 0.40
CA LEU A 49 -9.18 6.21 -1.01
C LEU A 49 -10.60 6.30 -1.59
N THR A 50 -10.86 7.32 -2.37
CA THR A 50 -12.13 7.55 -3.09
C THR A 50 -11.80 7.73 -4.57
N ALA A 51 -12.81 7.84 -5.44
CA ALA A 51 -12.63 8.09 -6.87
C ALA A 51 -11.74 9.31 -7.20
N GLU A 52 -11.64 10.29 -6.30
CA GLU A 52 -10.92 11.55 -6.56
C GLU A 52 -9.87 11.91 -5.51
N ARG A 53 -9.89 11.26 -4.35
CA ARG A 53 -9.12 11.70 -3.17
C ARG A 53 -8.44 10.55 -2.47
N PHE A 54 -7.23 10.81 -1.99
CA PHE A 54 -6.46 9.93 -1.12
C PHE A 54 -6.27 10.59 0.25
N LEU A 55 -7.10 10.22 1.23
CA LEU A 55 -7.13 10.84 2.55
C LEU A 55 -6.29 10.03 3.54
N MET A 56 -5.19 10.60 4.03
CA MET A 56 -4.26 9.91 4.94
C MET A 56 -4.51 10.25 6.42
N PHE A 57 -4.46 9.23 7.27
CA PHE A 57 -4.63 9.33 8.71
C PHE A 57 -3.31 9.09 9.43
N LYS A 58 -2.96 9.99 10.36
CA LYS A 58 -1.75 9.88 11.19
C LYS A 58 -0.49 9.61 10.36
N ALA A 59 -0.41 10.25 9.19
CA ALA A 59 0.66 10.04 8.23
C ALA A 59 2.03 10.37 8.87
N THR A 60 2.94 9.39 8.84
CA THR A 60 4.34 9.62 9.19
C THR A 60 4.99 10.58 8.21
N GLN A 61 6.14 11.16 8.56
CA GLN A 61 6.85 12.07 7.65
C GLN A 61 7.21 11.40 6.31
N ALA A 62 7.62 10.13 6.35
CA ALA A 62 7.89 9.34 5.15
C ALA A 62 6.64 9.17 4.27
N ALA A 63 5.47 8.92 4.88
CA ALA A 63 4.21 8.77 4.17
C ALA A 63 3.76 10.10 3.52
N LYS A 64 3.94 11.23 4.22
CA LYS A 64 3.67 12.59 3.68
C LYS A 64 4.58 12.93 2.50
N LEU A 65 5.86 12.64 2.60
CA LEU A 65 6.83 12.85 1.51
C LEU A 65 6.47 11.99 0.29
N PHE A 66 6.13 10.71 0.50
CA PHE A 66 5.66 9.85 -0.57
C PHE A 66 4.40 10.42 -1.25
N ALA A 67 3.41 10.85 -0.46
CA ALA A 67 2.18 11.41 -1.01
C ALA A 67 2.46 12.63 -1.89
N ARG A 68 3.34 13.54 -1.46
CA ARG A 68 3.74 14.72 -2.27
C ARG A 68 4.46 14.34 -3.56
N LEU A 69 5.35 13.36 -3.50
CA LEU A 69 6.21 13.01 -4.65
C LEU A 69 5.53 12.06 -5.64
N ARG A 70 4.54 11.26 -5.21
CA ARG A 70 3.94 10.19 -6.03
C ARG A 70 2.43 10.26 -6.17
N LEU A 71 1.69 10.61 -5.11
CA LEU A 71 0.23 10.63 -5.16
C LEU A 71 -0.32 11.98 -5.67
N LEU A 72 0.33 13.09 -5.32
CA LEU A 72 -0.07 14.42 -5.79
C LEU A 72 -0.01 14.55 -7.32
N PRO A 73 1.04 14.08 -8.03
CA PRO A 73 1.04 14.09 -9.49
C PRO A 73 -0.08 13.24 -10.10
N ILE A 74 -0.43 12.11 -9.48
CA ILE A 74 -1.57 11.27 -9.93
C ILE A 74 -2.87 12.07 -9.83
N ALA A 75 -3.11 12.71 -8.68
CA ALA A 75 -4.30 13.55 -8.48
C ALA A 75 -4.36 14.72 -9.47
N GLN A 76 -3.24 15.41 -9.70
CA GLN A 76 -3.17 16.52 -10.65
C GLN A 76 -3.47 16.07 -12.09
N GLN A 77 -2.93 14.93 -12.52
CA GLN A 77 -3.19 14.38 -13.84
C GLN A 77 -4.66 13.98 -14.02
N THR A 78 -5.26 13.34 -13.01
CA THR A 78 -6.69 12.99 -13.03
C THR A 78 -7.57 14.23 -13.14
N LEU A 79 -7.28 15.29 -12.36
CA LEU A 79 -8.03 16.55 -12.45
C LEU A 79 -7.91 17.21 -13.82
N MET A 80 -6.72 17.17 -14.44
CA MET A 80 -6.51 17.71 -15.79
C MET A 80 -7.31 16.93 -16.85
N GLN A 81 -7.40 15.60 -16.73
CA GLN A 81 -8.19 14.76 -17.63
C GLN A 81 -9.70 15.01 -17.48
N GLN A 82 -10.17 15.28 -16.26
CA GLN A 82 -11.57 15.62 -16.01
C GLN A 82 -11.97 17.01 -16.56
N GLN A 83 -11.04 17.97 -16.55
CA GLN A 83 -11.30 19.32 -17.06
C GLN A 83 -11.24 19.42 -18.59
N ASN A 84 -10.46 18.56 -19.25
CA ASN A 84 -10.33 18.49 -20.70
C ASN A 84 -10.67 17.08 -21.18
N PRO A 85 -11.97 16.69 -21.18
CA PRO A 85 -12.35 15.41 -21.75
C PRO A 85 -11.94 15.40 -23.24
N PRO A 86 -11.35 14.32 -23.74
CA PRO A 86 -10.90 14.24 -25.13
C PRO A 86 -12.08 14.53 -26.05
N VAL A 87 -12.02 15.68 -26.72
CA VAL A 87 -13.03 16.13 -27.70
C VAL A 87 -12.81 15.31 -28.97
N GLY A 88 -13.40 14.13 -29.02
CA GLY A 88 -13.32 13.25 -30.19
C GLY A 88 -13.32 11.79 -29.80
N GLY A 89 -14.51 11.18 -29.79
CA GLY A 89 -14.63 9.73 -29.82
C GLY A 89 -14.24 9.23 -31.20
N GLU A 90 -12.97 8.91 -31.40
CA GLU A 90 -12.64 7.89 -32.40
C GLU A 90 -12.78 6.52 -31.71
N PRO A 91 -13.58 5.61 -32.27
CA PRO A 91 -13.74 4.28 -31.71
C PRO A 91 -12.39 3.57 -31.70
N LEU A 92 -12.02 3.07 -30.52
CA LEU A 92 -10.83 2.25 -30.26
C LEU A 92 -10.63 1.24 -31.39
N SER A 93 -9.64 1.48 -32.24
CA SER A 93 -9.11 0.48 -33.16
C SER A 93 -8.46 -0.63 -32.34
N LEU A 94 -9.09 -1.80 -32.35
CA LEU A 94 -8.62 -3.08 -31.78
C LEU A 94 -7.37 -3.58 -32.54
N HIS A 95 -6.25 -2.88 -32.41
CA HIS A 95 -4.95 -3.36 -32.85
C HIS A 95 -3.91 -3.20 -31.75
N ASP A 96 -3.96 -4.12 -30.78
CA ASP A 96 -2.86 -4.39 -29.85
C ASP A 96 -2.34 -5.81 -30.11
N THR A 97 -1.28 -5.90 -30.91
CA THR A 97 -0.27 -6.95 -30.78
C THR A 97 1.05 -6.25 -30.51
N ASP A 98 1.21 -5.74 -29.30
CA ASP A 98 2.50 -5.29 -28.82
C ASP A 98 2.65 -5.71 -27.35
N ASP A 99 3.44 -6.77 -27.12
CA ASP A 99 3.83 -7.34 -25.83
C ASP A 99 4.81 -6.41 -25.08
N SER A 100 4.46 -5.13 -24.97
CA SER A 100 5.16 -4.17 -24.12
C SER A 100 4.54 -4.19 -22.71
N PRO A 101 5.30 -4.47 -21.63
CA PRO A 101 4.83 -4.48 -20.25
C PRO A 101 4.61 -3.04 -19.71
N GLY A 102 3.79 -2.26 -20.42
CA GLY A 102 3.60 -0.83 -20.19
C GLY A 102 2.36 -0.21 -20.84
N SER A 103 1.57 -0.93 -21.63
CA SER A 103 0.26 -0.44 -22.11
C SER A 103 -0.78 -0.54 -20.99
N CYS A 104 -0.61 0.28 -19.96
CA CYS A 104 -1.62 0.46 -18.93
C CYS A 104 -2.73 1.32 -19.54
N VAL A 105 -3.75 0.65 -20.08
CA VAL A 105 -5.11 1.18 -20.28
C VAL A 105 -5.39 2.17 -19.16
N SER A 106 -5.77 3.41 -19.52
CA SER A 106 -5.97 4.57 -18.63
C SER A 106 -6.54 4.21 -17.25
N ALA A 107 -5.66 3.82 -16.32
CA ALA A 107 -6.09 3.30 -15.04
C ALA A 107 -6.75 4.43 -14.24
N THR A 108 -7.85 4.10 -13.57
CA THR A 108 -8.61 5.03 -12.74
C THR A 108 -7.74 5.56 -11.59
N PHE A 109 -8.12 6.70 -11.03
CA PHE A 109 -7.32 7.38 -10.01
C PHE A 109 -7.01 6.47 -8.82
N GLU A 110 -8.01 5.73 -8.35
CA GLU A 110 -7.91 4.80 -7.23
C GLU A 110 -6.96 3.66 -7.55
N MET A 111 -7.01 3.08 -8.75
CA MET A 111 -6.12 1.99 -9.14
C MET A 111 -4.68 2.46 -9.26
N ARG A 112 -4.45 3.66 -9.79
CA ARG A 112 -3.11 4.27 -9.86
C ARG A 112 -2.55 4.54 -8.46
N CYS A 113 -3.38 5.04 -7.55
CA CYS A 113 -3.00 5.27 -6.16
C CYS A 113 -2.69 3.96 -5.43
N LEU A 114 -3.54 2.93 -5.60
CA LEU A 114 -3.35 1.62 -4.99
C LEU A 114 -2.06 0.96 -5.49
N ALA A 115 -1.82 0.97 -6.80
CA ALA A 115 -0.58 0.48 -7.42
C ALA A 115 0.65 1.22 -6.88
N ALA A 116 0.58 2.56 -6.73
CA ALA A 116 1.68 3.33 -6.17
C ALA A 116 1.98 2.93 -4.70
N VAL A 117 0.93 2.73 -3.88
CA VAL A 117 1.06 2.29 -2.47
C VAL A 117 1.63 0.88 -2.38
N LEU A 118 1.15 -0.05 -3.20
CA LEU A 118 1.68 -1.42 -3.26
C LEU A 118 3.15 -1.41 -3.67
N GLY A 119 3.50 -0.68 -4.72
CA GLY A 119 4.88 -0.60 -5.23
C GLY A 119 5.86 0.04 -4.25
N VAL A 120 5.45 0.99 -3.41
CA VAL A 120 6.32 1.50 -2.34
C VAL A 120 6.39 0.55 -1.14
N THR A 121 5.31 -0.15 -0.83
CA THR A 121 5.27 -1.15 0.25
C THR A 121 6.22 -2.30 -0.08
N GLN A 122 6.11 -2.88 -1.28
CA GLN A 122 6.99 -3.93 -1.78
C GLN A 122 8.47 -3.50 -1.73
N ARG A 123 8.81 -2.33 -2.29
CA ARG A 123 10.19 -1.82 -2.27
C ARG A 123 10.74 -1.65 -0.86
N ARG A 124 9.90 -1.20 0.09
CA ARG A 124 10.31 -1.02 1.48
C ARG A 124 10.54 -2.35 2.18
N LEU A 125 9.67 -3.34 1.97
CA LEU A 125 9.83 -4.68 2.52
C LEU A 125 11.10 -5.34 1.95
N ASN A 126 11.32 -5.27 0.64
CA ASN A 126 12.53 -5.79 -0.01
C ASN A 126 13.81 -5.14 0.51
N ARG A 127 13.83 -3.81 0.65
CA ARG A 127 15.00 -3.11 1.21
C ARG A 127 15.29 -3.52 2.65
N ARG A 128 14.24 -3.66 3.49
CA ARG A 128 14.42 -4.18 4.86
C ARG A 128 14.99 -5.60 4.85
N ALA A 129 14.45 -6.49 4.02
CA ALA A 129 14.93 -7.86 3.89
C ALA A 129 16.41 -7.91 3.52
N GLN A 130 16.84 -7.10 2.55
CA GLN A 130 18.22 -7.02 2.09
C GLN A 130 19.21 -6.55 3.17
N CYS A 131 18.77 -5.73 4.12
CA CYS A 131 19.62 -5.24 5.20
C CYS A 131 19.96 -6.32 6.24
N PHE A 132 19.14 -7.37 6.37
CA PHE A 132 19.34 -8.36 7.44
C PHE A 132 20.48 -9.34 7.15
N GLY A 133 20.68 -9.76 5.90
CA GLY A 133 21.71 -10.75 5.53
C GLY A 133 23.11 -10.38 6.06
N PRO A 134 23.67 -9.21 5.68
CA PRO A 134 25.00 -8.80 6.15
C PRO A 134 25.10 -8.63 7.68
N VAL A 135 24.01 -8.20 8.33
CA VAL A 135 23.98 -8.02 9.79
C VAL A 135 24.01 -9.37 10.51
N VAL A 136 23.20 -10.33 10.05
CA VAL A 136 23.16 -11.69 10.60
C VAL A 136 24.49 -12.40 10.39
N GLU A 137 25.07 -12.32 9.18
CA GLU A 137 26.37 -12.92 8.89
C GLU A 137 27.47 -12.40 9.82
N ARG A 138 27.56 -11.08 10.01
CA ARG A 138 28.51 -10.46 10.94
C ARG A 138 28.31 -10.94 12.37
N LEU A 139 27.07 -10.97 12.85
CA LEU A 139 26.74 -11.40 14.20
C LEU A 139 27.07 -12.88 14.44
N LEU A 140 26.79 -13.75 13.47
CA LEU A 140 27.12 -15.17 13.56
C LEU A 140 28.63 -15.40 13.63
N GLN A 141 29.42 -14.63 12.88
CA GLN A 141 30.89 -14.65 12.98
C GLN A 141 31.36 -14.22 14.38
N GLN A 142 30.74 -13.20 14.97
CA GLN A 142 31.06 -12.73 16.32
C GLN A 142 30.73 -13.77 17.40
N VAL A 143 29.60 -14.50 17.26
CA VAL A 143 29.24 -15.59 18.17
C VAL A 143 30.26 -16.73 18.13
N THR A 144 30.86 -17.00 16.98
CA THR A 144 31.94 -17.99 16.86
C THR A 144 33.30 -17.49 17.36
N SER A 145 33.40 -16.24 17.81
CA SER A 145 34.62 -15.59 18.28
C SER A 145 34.59 -15.32 19.80
N GLU A 146 35.48 -14.46 20.31
CA GLU A 146 35.76 -14.30 21.76
C GLU A 146 34.65 -13.61 22.58
N GLU A 147 33.64 -12.96 21.96
CA GLU A 147 32.57 -12.22 22.65
C GLU A 147 31.14 -12.71 22.26
N PRO A 148 30.74 -13.94 22.64
CA PRO A 148 29.47 -14.52 22.20
C PRO A 148 28.22 -13.90 22.85
N GLU A 149 28.32 -13.38 24.08
CA GLU A 149 27.14 -12.94 24.85
C GLU A 149 26.45 -11.70 24.24
N GLU A 150 27.24 -10.69 23.85
CA GLU A 150 26.71 -9.47 23.23
C GLU A 150 26.12 -9.79 21.84
N ALA A 151 26.84 -10.58 21.05
CA ALA A 151 26.39 -11.00 19.72
C ALA A 151 25.09 -11.83 19.78
N LEU A 152 24.93 -12.70 20.79
CA LEU A 152 23.69 -13.44 21.02
C LEU A 152 22.52 -12.52 21.37
N SER A 153 22.74 -11.51 22.23
CA SER A 153 21.71 -10.51 22.57
C SER A 153 21.26 -9.71 21.33
N GLU A 154 22.21 -9.29 20.49
CA GLU A 154 21.91 -8.61 19.22
C GLU A 154 21.16 -9.53 18.25
N LEU A 155 21.53 -10.82 18.15
CA LEU A 155 20.83 -11.80 17.32
C LEU A 155 19.37 -11.97 17.72
N VAL A 156 19.06 -11.99 19.02
CA VAL A 156 17.65 -12.04 19.49
C VAL A 156 16.88 -10.80 19.02
N SER A 157 17.50 -9.63 19.04
CA SER A 157 16.88 -8.40 18.57
C SER A 157 16.64 -8.42 17.06
N VAL A 158 17.61 -8.93 16.29
CA VAL A 158 17.51 -9.12 14.84
C VAL A 158 16.42 -10.15 14.50
N GLN A 159 16.36 -11.28 15.22
CA GLN A 159 15.33 -12.30 15.06
C GLN A 159 13.93 -11.71 15.24
N ARG A 160 13.70 -10.90 16.30
CA ARG A 160 12.42 -10.22 16.52
C ARG A 160 12.06 -9.31 15.35
N ALA A 161 13.02 -8.53 14.85
CA ALA A 161 12.81 -7.62 13.73
C ALA A 161 12.55 -8.35 12.40
N LEU A 162 13.14 -9.53 12.20
CA LEU A 162 12.87 -10.45 11.09
C LEU A 162 11.46 -11.02 11.18
N THR A 163 11.07 -11.55 12.34
CA THR A 163 9.70 -12.06 12.56
C THR A 163 8.64 -10.98 12.35
N GLU A 164 8.91 -9.73 12.75
CA GLU A 164 8.02 -8.61 12.43
C GLU A 164 7.93 -8.30 10.94
N LEU A 165 9.04 -8.43 10.20
CA LEU A 165 9.05 -8.26 8.75
C LEU A 165 8.25 -9.37 8.07
N GLU A 166 8.48 -10.63 8.45
CA GLU A 166 7.78 -11.82 7.93
C GLU A 166 6.27 -11.69 8.13
N ARG A 167 5.81 -11.41 9.35
CA ARG A 167 4.40 -11.17 9.64
C ARG A 167 3.80 -10.03 8.80
N GLY A 168 4.59 -8.98 8.56
CA GLY A 168 4.18 -7.88 7.69
C GLY A 168 4.01 -8.33 6.23
N CYS A 169 4.93 -9.13 5.71
CA CYS A 169 4.85 -9.70 4.36
C CYS A 169 3.67 -10.66 4.23
N GLU A 170 3.53 -11.62 5.15
CA GLU A 170 2.43 -12.58 5.21
C GLU A 170 1.08 -11.86 5.22
N SER A 171 0.96 -10.81 6.04
CA SER A 171 -0.29 -10.07 6.12
C SER A 171 -0.62 -9.33 4.81
N VAL A 172 0.37 -8.77 4.11
CA VAL A 172 0.15 -8.16 2.79
C VAL A 172 -0.27 -9.21 1.77
N VAL A 173 0.42 -10.36 1.73
CA VAL A 173 0.10 -11.46 0.81
C VAL A 173 -1.30 -11.99 1.08
N GLN A 174 -1.65 -12.23 2.34
CA GLN A 174 -2.98 -12.67 2.74
C GLN A 174 -4.05 -11.66 2.29
N CYS A 175 -3.85 -10.37 2.58
CA CYS A 175 -4.78 -9.33 2.17
C CYS A 175 -4.97 -9.26 0.65
N LEU A 176 -3.89 -9.41 -0.12
CA LEU A 176 -3.97 -9.44 -1.58
C LEU A 176 -4.66 -10.70 -2.08
N ASN A 177 -4.39 -11.85 -1.47
CA ASN A 177 -5.08 -13.09 -1.82
C ASN A 177 -6.58 -12.98 -1.55
N GLU A 178 -6.99 -12.47 -0.39
CA GLU A 178 -8.41 -12.27 -0.06
C GLU A 178 -9.13 -11.44 -1.15
N VAL A 179 -8.53 -10.32 -1.55
CA VAL A 179 -9.07 -9.44 -2.59
C VAL A 179 -9.07 -10.08 -3.98
N LEU A 180 -7.98 -10.74 -4.38
CA LEU A 180 -7.82 -11.29 -5.73
C LEU A 180 -8.63 -12.58 -5.95
N HIS A 181 -9.05 -13.27 -4.89
CA HIS A 181 -9.88 -14.48 -5.01
C HIS A 181 -11.39 -14.19 -5.01
N SER A 182 -11.80 -12.91 -4.96
CA SER A 182 -13.19 -12.49 -5.01
C SER A 182 -13.41 -11.48 -6.13
N ASP A 183 -14.05 -11.91 -7.22
CA ASP A 183 -14.40 -11.04 -8.34
C ASP A 183 -15.26 -9.84 -7.89
N GLU A 184 -16.14 -10.06 -6.92
CA GLU A 184 -16.96 -9.00 -6.32
C GLU A 184 -16.09 -7.97 -5.59
N GLU A 185 -15.08 -8.40 -4.81
CA GLU A 185 -14.17 -7.48 -4.15
C GLU A 185 -13.29 -6.73 -5.15
N MET A 186 -12.78 -7.42 -6.18
CA MET A 186 -12.00 -6.79 -7.24
C MET A 186 -12.81 -5.73 -8.00
N LEU A 187 -14.04 -6.04 -8.39
CA LEU A 187 -14.94 -5.07 -9.03
C LEU A 187 -15.26 -3.90 -8.10
N SER A 188 -15.37 -4.15 -6.79
CA SER A 188 -15.61 -3.11 -5.79
C SER A 188 -14.39 -2.19 -5.56
N LEU A 189 -13.21 -2.52 -6.11
CA LEU A 189 -12.07 -1.61 -6.14
C LEU A 189 -12.18 -0.54 -7.23
N LEU A 190 -13.05 -0.74 -8.22
CA LEU A 190 -13.32 0.25 -9.26
C LEU A 190 -14.38 1.22 -8.72
N LEU A 191 -13.96 2.45 -8.44
CA LEU A 191 -14.82 3.48 -7.84
C LEU A 191 -15.41 4.43 -8.88
N THR A 192 -14.99 4.30 -10.14
CA THR A 192 -15.43 5.10 -11.30
C THR A 192 -15.90 4.23 -12.44
#